data_AF-A0A5J4T132-F1
#
_entry.id   AF-A0A5J4T132-F1
#
_cell.length_a   1.000
_cell.length_b   1.000
_cell.length_c   1.000
_cell.angle_alpha   90.00
_cell.angle_beta   90.00
_cell.angle_gamma   90.00
#
_symmetry.space_group_name_H-M   'P 1'
#
loop_
_entity.id
_entity.type
_entity.pdbx_description
1 polymer ?
#
loop_
_entity_poly.entity_id
_entity_poly.type
_entity_poly.pdbx_seq_one_letter_code
_entity_poly.pdbx_strand_id
1 'polypeptide(L)'
;MGRITIGKTMCQFSLKLDADASLWDSKAGKMTGKSRFALDVNRHIDRTNVLIHTRYKEIESNQNRVTALELKNAIQGIASTQDTLLSYLDEHNKSFLERVGTDRSGQTHLNLLRFSINTHYSIRHPAFSLSYFSFWIVHV
;
A
#
# COMPACT_ATOMS: atom_id res chain seq x y z
N MET A 1 4.69 13.44 -4.33
CA MET A 1 3.87 12.93 -3.20
C MET A 1 2.48 13.54 -3.27
N GLY A 2 1.42 12.76 -3.03
CA GLY A 2 0.03 13.23 -3.00
C GLY A 2 -0.45 13.47 -1.57
N ARG A 3 -1.32 14.46 -1.39
CA ARG A 3 -1.93 14.84 -0.09
C ARG A 3 -3.44 14.93 -0.22
N ILE A 4 -4.17 14.23 0.65
CA ILE A 4 -5.62 14.25 0.73
C ILE A 4 -6.01 14.93 2.04
N THR A 5 -6.92 15.89 1.98
CA THR A 5 -7.48 16.56 3.16
C THR A 5 -9.00 16.49 3.08
N ILE A 6 -9.64 15.95 4.12
CA ILE A 6 -11.10 15.84 4.25
C ILE A 6 -11.50 16.38 5.63
N GLY A 7 -12.14 17.54 5.66
CA GLY A 7 -12.49 18.25 6.89
C GLY A 7 -11.25 18.50 7.77
N LYS A 8 -11.23 17.89 8.96
CA LYS A 8 -10.11 17.98 9.92
C LYS A 8 -9.07 16.85 9.76
N THR A 9 -9.29 15.91 8.84
CA THR A 9 -8.39 14.76 8.63
C THR A 9 -7.52 14.96 7.40
N MET A 10 -6.26 14.53 7.49
CA MET A 10 -5.28 14.64 6.40
C MET A 10 -4.46 13.36 6.31
N CYS A 11 -4.14 12.93 5.09
CA CYS A 11 -3.20 11.84 4.86
C CYS A 11 -2.30 12.12 3.65
N GLN A 12 -1.15 11.46 3.62
CA GLN A 12 -0.22 11.50 2.50
C GLN A 12 -0.09 10.11 1.87
N PHE A 13 0.14 10.08 0.57
CA PHE A 13 0.37 8.87 -0.20
C PHE A 13 1.37 9.10 -1.33
N SER A 14 2.05 8.03 -1.74
CA SER A 14 2.93 8.08 -2.90
C SER A 14 2.16 7.73 -4.17
N LEU A 15 2.36 8.53 -5.21
CA LEU A 15 1.90 8.25 -6.58
C LEU A 15 2.82 7.25 -7.31
N LYS A 16 4.01 6.95 -6.75
CA LYS A 16 5.04 6.10 -7.39
C LYS A 16 5.40 6.57 -8.81
N LEU A 17 5.44 7.88 -9.01
CA LEU A 17 5.87 8.52 -10.26
C LEU A 17 7.16 9.29 -10.01
N ASP A 18 8.07 9.19 -10.97
CA ASP A 18 9.23 10.05 -11.05
C ASP A 18 8.90 11.27 -11.91
N ALA A 19 9.33 12.44 -11.44
CA ALA A 19 9.10 13.71 -12.10
C ALA A 19 10.41 14.50 -12.10
N ASP A 20 10.80 15.00 -13.26
CA ASP A 20 11.96 15.89 -13.39
C ASP A 20 11.63 17.23 -12.73
N ALA A 21 12.42 17.59 -11.71
CA ALA A 21 12.22 18.81 -10.94
C ALA A 21 12.32 20.08 -11.80
N SER A 22 13.12 20.05 -12.88
CA SER A 22 13.28 21.19 -13.78
C SER A 22 12.01 21.49 -14.60
N LEU A 23 11.21 20.45 -14.87
CA LEU A 23 9.98 20.53 -15.64
C LEU A 23 8.74 20.54 -14.75
N TRP A 24 8.85 20.47 -13.43
CA TRP A 24 7.71 20.43 -12.52
C TRP A 24 7.17 21.82 -12.18
N ASP A 25 5.88 22.05 -12.42
CA ASP A 25 5.17 23.23 -11.91
C ASP A 25 4.56 22.92 -10.53
N SER A 26 5.22 23.42 -9.49
CA SER A 26 4.76 23.26 -8.10
C SER A 26 3.43 23.95 -7.78
N LYS A 27 3.03 24.98 -8.53
CA LYS A 27 1.74 25.66 -8.34
C LYS A 27 0.61 24.86 -8.99
N ALA A 28 0.84 24.39 -10.21
CA ALA A 28 -0.15 23.59 -10.95
C ALA A 28 -0.20 22.13 -10.48
N GLY A 29 0.87 21.62 -9.85
CA GLY A 29 1.01 20.21 -9.50
C GLY A 29 1.10 19.30 -10.73
N LYS A 30 1.73 19.80 -11.81
CA LYS A 30 1.82 19.13 -13.11
C LYS A 30 3.21 19.31 -13.73
N MET A 31 3.56 18.42 -14.64
CA MET A 31 4.72 18.59 -15.51
C MET A 31 4.42 19.65 -16.58
N THR A 32 5.40 20.52 -16.81
CA THR A 32 5.45 21.49 -17.89
C THR A 32 6.05 20.88 -19.15
N GLY A 33 5.78 21.51 -20.29
CA GLY A 33 6.24 21.04 -21.59
C GLY A 33 5.30 20.03 -22.27
N LYS A 34 5.64 19.69 -23.51
CA LYS A 34 4.84 18.81 -24.38
C LYS A 34 5.52 17.47 -24.67
N SER A 35 6.55 17.12 -23.89
CA SER A 35 7.24 15.84 -24.04
C SER A 35 6.27 14.70 -23.73
N ARG A 36 6.45 13.55 -24.39
CA ARG A 36 5.62 12.37 -24.15
C ARG A 36 5.62 11.96 -22.68
N PHE A 37 6.79 12.03 -22.03
CA PHE A 37 6.94 11.75 -20.60
C PHE A 37 6.11 12.71 -19.72
N ALA A 38 6.20 14.02 -19.96
CA ALA A 38 5.42 15.01 -19.21
C ALA A 38 3.91 14.78 -19.37
N LEU A 39 3.45 14.48 -20.59
CA LEU A 39 2.05 14.16 -20.87
C LEU A 39 1.60 12.86 -20.19
N ASP A 40 2.46 11.84 -20.12
CA ASP A 40 2.15 10.57 -19.46
C ASP A 40 2.03 10.72 -17.94
N VAL A 41 2.96 11.47 -17.32
CA VAL A 41 2.90 11.82 -15.89
C VAL A 41 1.62 12.61 -15.58
N ASN A 42 1.32 13.64 -16.38
CA ASN A 42 0.11 14.44 -16.21
C ASN A 42 -1.17 13.60 -16.36
N ARG A 43 -1.23 12.72 -17.36
CA ARG A 43 -2.35 11.78 -17.52
C ARG A 43 -2.49 10.83 -16.35
N HIS A 44 -1.38 10.38 -15.75
CA HIS A 44 -1.44 9.54 -14.56
C HIS A 44 -2.03 10.31 -13.38
N ILE A 45 -1.55 11.54 -13.13
CA ILE A 45 -2.08 12.42 -12.08
C ILE A 45 -3.59 12.66 -12.28
N ASP A 46 -4.02 12.96 -13.50
CA ASP A 46 -5.42 13.20 -13.82
C ASP A 46 -6.29 11.95 -13.56
N ARG A 47 -5.82 10.76 -13.94
CA ARG A 47 -6.50 9.49 -13.61
C ARG A 47 -6.61 9.26 -12.10
N THR A 48 -5.55 9.54 -11.35
CA THR A 48 -5.57 9.41 -9.90
C THR A 48 -6.56 10.38 -9.27
N ASN A 49 -6.64 11.63 -9.75
CA ASN A 49 -7.62 12.60 -9.26
C ASN A 49 -9.05 12.13 -9.52
N VAL A 50 -9.33 11.64 -10.73
CA VAL A 50 -10.65 11.06 -11.06
C VAL A 50 -10.97 9.89 -10.12
N LEU A 51 -10.02 8.96 -9.90
CA LEU A 51 -10.19 7.83 -8.99
C LEU A 51 -10.51 8.29 -7.55
N ILE A 52 -9.77 9.27 -7.03
CA ILE A 52 -9.98 9.83 -5.69
C ILE A 52 -11.40 10.39 -5.57
N HIS A 53 -11.85 11.19 -6.54
CA HIS A 53 -13.19 11.76 -6.52
C HIS A 53 -14.29 10.71 -6.63
N THR A 54 -14.11 9.69 -7.49
CA THR A 54 -15.07 8.59 -7.62
C THR A 54 -15.18 7.81 -6.31
N ARG A 55 -14.06 7.39 -5.72
CA ARG A 55 -14.06 6.64 -4.45
C ARG A 55 -14.61 7.47 -3.29
N TYR A 56 -14.31 8.77 -3.25
CA TYR A 56 -14.89 9.65 -2.23
C TYR A 56 -16.41 9.65 -2.28
N LYS A 57 -17.00 9.80 -3.48
CA LYS A 57 -18.46 9.77 -3.66
C LYS A 57 -19.09 8.43 -3.27
N GLU A 58 -18.44 7.32 -3.61
CA GLU A 58 -18.91 5.98 -3.24
C GLU A 58 -18.91 5.75 -1.72
N ILE A 59 -17.90 6.25 -1.01
CA ILE A 59 -17.84 6.11 0.45
C ILE A 59 -18.84 7.07 1.11
N GLU A 60 -18.93 8.31 0.62
CA GLU A 60 -19.88 9.32 1.10
C GLU A 60 -21.33 8.87 0.94
N SER A 61 -21.68 8.13 -0.13
CA SER A 61 -23.02 7.57 -0.30
C SER A 61 -23.34 6.43 0.68
N ASN A 62 -22.32 5.72 1.14
CA ASN A 62 -22.48 4.53 1.99
C ASN A 62 -22.34 4.82 3.48
N GLN A 63 -21.67 5.93 3.86
CA GLN A 63 -21.33 6.26 5.25
C GLN A 63 -21.48 7.75 5.52
N ASN A 64 -22.02 8.12 6.69
CA ASN A 64 -22.23 9.53 7.08
C ASN A 64 -20.94 10.32 7.32
N ARG A 65 -19.77 9.69 7.41
CA ARG A 65 -18.50 10.36 7.65
C ARG A 65 -17.35 9.66 6.95
N VAL A 66 -16.63 10.39 6.09
CA VAL A 66 -15.44 9.91 5.39
C VAL A 66 -14.19 10.52 6.02
N THR A 67 -13.20 9.70 6.36
CA THR A 67 -11.87 10.17 6.78
C THR A 67 -10.86 10.08 5.63
N ALA A 68 -9.83 10.94 5.68
CA ALA A 68 -8.74 10.91 4.68
C ALA A 68 -8.01 9.55 4.62
N LEU A 69 -7.92 8.83 5.75
CA LEU A 69 -7.29 7.51 5.80
C LEU A 69 -8.14 6.44 5.10
N GLU A 70 -9.45 6.43 5.33
CA GLU A 70 -10.37 5.49 4.65
C GLU A 70 -10.36 5.70 3.14
N LEU A 71 -10.39 6.96 2.68
CA LEU A 71 -10.30 7.26 1.26
C LEU A 71 -8.95 6.78 0.68
N LYS A 72 -7.84 7.00 1.40
CA LYS A 72 -6.51 6.49 0.99
C LYS A 72 -6.51 4.96 0.87
N ASN A 73 -7.08 4.26 1.86
CA ASN A 73 -7.14 2.80 1.85
C ASN A 73 -7.97 2.32 0.65
N ALA A 74 -9.13 2.95 0.40
CA ALA A 74 -9.99 2.62 -0.73
C ALA A 74 -9.31 2.83 -2.10
N ILE A 75 -8.59 3.94 -2.31
CA ILE A 75 -7.86 4.16 -3.58
C ILE A 75 -6.68 3.21 -3.76
N GLN A 76 -6.10 2.70 -2.67
CA GLN A 76 -4.99 1.73 -2.70
C GLN A 76 -5.48 0.27 -2.71
N GLY A 77 -6.79 0.03 -2.67
CA GLY A 77 -7.36 -1.31 -2.59
C GLY A 77 -7.11 -2.02 -1.26
N ILE A 78 -6.77 -1.27 -0.21
CA ILE A 78 -6.60 -1.80 1.15
C ILE A 78 -7.99 -1.89 1.76
N ALA A 79 -8.47 -3.10 2.00
CA ALA A 79 -9.72 -3.31 2.72
C ALA A 79 -9.58 -2.76 4.13
N SER A 80 -10.40 -1.75 4.49
CA SER A 80 -10.34 -1.14 5.83
C SER A 80 -11.02 -1.99 6.91
N THR A 81 -11.75 -3.03 6.53
CA THR A 81 -12.65 -3.79 7.42
C THR A 81 -12.28 -5.27 7.58
N GLN A 82 -11.39 -5.82 6.76
CA GLN A 82 -10.94 -7.20 6.90
C GLN A 82 -9.62 -7.24 7.65
N ASP A 83 -9.50 -8.19 8.60
CA ASP A 83 -8.22 -8.49 9.23
C ASP A 83 -7.19 -8.83 8.17
N THR A 84 -6.05 -8.15 8.23
CA THR A 84 -4.91 -8.45 7.37
C THR A 84 -4.41 -9.86 7.68
N LEU A 85 -3.78 -10.52 6.70
CA LEU A 85 -3.12 -11.81 6.95
C LEU A 85 -2.18 -11.76 8.16
N LEU A 86 -1.49 -10.62 8.36
CA LEU A 86 -0.58 -10.44 9.50
C LEU A 86 -1.31 -10.36 10.83
N SER A 87 -2.40 -9.59 10.94
CA SER A 87 -3.19 -9.51 12.17
C SER A 87 -3.83 -10.86 12.51
N TYR A 88 -4.32 -11.59 11.50
CA TYR A 88 -4.82 -12.94 11.69
C TYR A 88 -3.74 -13.91 12.19
N LEU A 89 -2.53 -13.87 11.61
CA LEU A 89 -1.43 -14.73 12.04
C LEU A 89 -0.99 -14.45 13.49
N ASP A 90 -0.99 -13.18 13.90
CA ASP A 90 -0.67 -12.80 15.28
C ASP A 90 -1.71 -13.32 16.27
N GLU A 91 -3.01 -13.18 15.96
CA GLU A 91 -4.09 -13.70 16.79
C GLU A 91 -4.08 -15.24 16.86
N HIS A 92 -3.88 -15.89 15.71
CA HIS A 92 -3.74 -17.33 15.64
C HIS A 92 -2.55 -17.82 16.47
N ASN A 93 -1.40 -17.16 16.39
CA ASN A 93 -0.21 -17.55 17.16
C ASN A 93 -0.40 -17.39 18.67
N LYS A 94 -1.09 -16.33 19.12
CA LYS A 94 -1.47 -16.17 20.53
C LYS A 94 -2.38 -17.29 20.99
N SER A 95 -3.47 -17.54 20.25
CA SER A 95 -4.43 -18.62 20.57
C SER A 95 -3.78 -20.00 20.54
N PHE A 96 -2.79 -20.21 19.67
CA PHE A 96 -2.04 -21.46 19.60
C PHE A 96 -1.13 -21.63 20.82
N LEU A 97 -0.44 -20.56 21.26
CA LEU A 97 0.45 -20.58 22.43
C LEU A 97 -0.29 -20.99 23.70
N GLU A 98 -1.52 -20.49 23.90
CA GLU A 98 -2.36 -20.83 25.06
C GLU A 98 -2.65 -22.33 25.19
N ARG A 99 -2.55 -23.08 24.09
CA ARG A 99 -2.82 -24.51 24.01
C ARG A 99 -1.56 -25.38 24.01
N VAL A 100 -0.38 -24.77 23.97
CA VAL A 100 0.90 -25.48 24.04
C VAL A 100 1.06 -26.07 25.43
N GLY A 101 1.32 -27.38 25.50
CA GLY A 101 1.40 -28.13 26.76
C GLY A 101 0.07 -28.73 27.22
N THR A 102 -1.04 -28.44 26.54
CA THR A 102 -2.32 -29.17 26.70
C THR A 102 -2.52 -30.16 25.56
N ASP A 103 -2.75 -29.65 24.34
CA ASP A 103 -3.00 -30.47 23.15
C ASP A 103 -2.10 -30.09 21.95
N ARG A 104 -1.25 -29.07 22.09
CA ARG A 104 -0.36 -28.59 21.03
C ARG A 104 1.11 -28.72 21.41
N SER A 105 1.94 -28.99 20.39
CA SER A 105 3.40 -29.06 20.52
C SER A 105 4.03 -27.68 20.42
N GLY A 106 4.99 -27.40 21.33
CA GLY A 106 5.79 -26.18 21.28
C GLY A 106 6.61 -26.05 19.99
N GLN A 107 7.03 -27.17 19.39
CA GLN A 107 7.76 -27.16 18.13
C GLN A 107 6.90 -26.62 16.97
N THR A 108 5.60 -26.92 16.98
CA THR A 108 4.65 -26.38 16.00
C THR A 108 4.47 -24.88 16.18
N HIS A 109 4.42 -24.39 17.43
CA HIS A 109 4.34 -22.95 17.71
C HIS A 109 5.59 -22.20 17.20
N LEU A 110 6.80 -22.74 17.43
CA LEU A 110 8.03 -22.15 16.90
C LEU A 110 8.04 -22.07 15.37
N ASN A 111 7.52 -23.10 14.69
CA ASN A 111 7.40 -23.09 13.23
C ASN A 111 6.42 -22.02 12.74
N LEU A 112 5.30 -21.81 13.45
CA LEU A 112 4.32 -20.78 13.14
C LEU A 112 4.86 -19.36 13.36
N LEU A 113 5.65 -19.15 14.43
CA LEU A 113 6.35 -17.88 14.65
C LEU A 113 7.36 -17.62 13.53
N ARG A 114 8.14 -18.63 13.13
CA ARG A 114 9.10 -18.52 12.01
C ARG A 114 8.39 -18.18 10.70
N PHE A 115 7.23 -18.79 10.45
CA PHE A 115 6.39 -18.47 9.31
C PHE A 115 5.91 -17.01 9.35
N SER A 116 5.31 -16.57 10.47
CA SER A 116 4.82 -15.19 10.63
C SER A 116 5.94 -14.16 10.42
N ILE A 117 7.11 -14.39 11.00
CA ILE A 117 8.29 -13.54 10.82
C ILE A 117 8.68 -13.46 9.33
N ASN A 118 8.81 -14.60 8.65
CA ASN A 118 9.16 -14.63 7.22
C ASN A 118 8.11 -13.92 6.36
N THR A 119 6.82 -14.11 6.64
CA THR A 119 5.73 -13.43 5.94
C THR A 119 5.79 -11.93 6.14
N HIS A 120 6.05 -11.46 7.37
CA HIS A 120 6.21 -10.05 7.69
C HIS A 120 7.41 -9.41 6.96
N TYR A 121 8.55 -10.10 6.95
CA TYR A 121 9.73 -9.66 6.20
C TYR A 121 9.46 -9.57 4.69
N SER A 122 8.82 -10.58 4.11
CA SER A 122 8.50 -10.62 2.68
C SER A 122 7.56 -9.48 2.25
N ILE A 123 6.52 -9.21 3.04
CA ILE A 123 5.57 -8.12 2.77
C ILE A 123 6.23 -6.74 2.91
N ARG A 124 7.13 -6.56 3.91
CA ARG A 124 7.82 -5.29 4.15
C ARG A 124 8.96 -5.02 3.16
N HIS A 125 9.55 -6.06 2.59
CA HIS A 125 10.69 -5.98 1.66
C HIS A 125 10.44 -6.77 0.37
N PRO A 126 9.51 -6.33 -0.50
CA PRO A 126 9.14 -7.07 -1.72
C PRO A 126 10.29 -7.18 -2.73
N ALA A 127 11.23 -6.22 -2.75
CA ALA A 127 12.35 -6.20 -3.68
C ALA A 127 13.40 -7.30 -3.44
N PHE A 128 13.44 -7.91 -2.25
CA PHE A 128 14.37 -9.00 -1.92
C PHE A 128 13.79 -10.40 -2.16
N SER A 129 12.49 -10.51 -2.45
CA SER A 129 11.81 -11.81 -2.65
C SER A 129 11.99 -12.40 -4.06
N LEU A 130 12.52 -11.63 -5.03
CA LEU A 130 12.69 -12.05 -6.43
C LEU A 130 14.16 -12.33 -6.80
N SER A 131 15.02 -12.70 -5.85
CA SER A 131 16.43 -13.06 -6.16
C SER A 131 16.66 -14.53 -6.52
N TYR A 132 15.60 -15.29 -6.84
CA TYR A 132 15.74 -16.67 -7.32
C TYR A 132 14.85 -16.86 -8.56
N PHE A 133 15.25 -16.29 -9.69
CA PHE A 133 15.08 -16.88 -11.03
C PHE A 133 15.84 -16.05 -12.07
N SER A 134 16.85 -16.69 -12.68
CA SER A 134 17.43 -16.42 -14.00
C SER A 134 18.46 -15.29 -14.22
N PHE A 135 19.67 -15.78 -14.49
CA PHE A 135 20.82 -15.23 -15.22
C PHE A 135 20.51 -14.54 -16.58
N TRP A 136 21.52 -13.78 -17.09
CA TRP A 136 21.71 -13.09 -18.41
C TRP A 136 21.01 -11.70 -18.51
N ILE A 137 21.64 -10.53 -18.77
CA ILE A 137 22.63 -10.13 -19.80
C ILE A 137 23.26 -8.72 -19.51
N VAL A 138 24.60 -8.67 -19.64
CA VAL A 138 25.53 -7.66 -20.21
C VAL A 138 25.62 -6.20 -19.70
N HIS A 139 26.89 -5.82 -19.47
CA HIS A 139 27.52 -4.50 -19.33
C HIS A 139 26.97 -3.37 -20.24
N VAL A 140 26.88 -2.17 -19.66
CA VAL A 140 27.89 -1.09 -19.86
C VAL A 140 28.27 -0.58 -18.48
#